data_AF-A0A396IS32-F1
#
_entry.id   AF-A0A396IS32-F1
#
_cell.length_a   1.000
_cell.length_b   1.000
_cell.length_c   1.000
_cell.angle_alpha   90.00
_cell.angle_beta   90.00
_cell.angle_gamma   90.00
#
_symmetry.space_group_name_H-M   'P 1'
#
loop_
_entity.id
_entity.type
_entity.pdbx_description
1 polymer ?
#
loop_
_entity_poly.entity_id
_entity_poly.type
_entity_poly.pdbx_seq_one_letter_code
_entity_poly.pdbx_strand_id
1 'polypeptide(L)'
;MLTLILDYCRFDHVQGHSNKEQKSYDDKFVWIDATRLCELMSVAKYLQLEPLYDLTCHAIARIIEGRSSEEIHDIFHLPDDLMEEEKLEQMLNITCDPSIRLMNCLYAKKRKQLKKM
;
A
#
# COMPACT_ATOMS: atom_id res chain seq x y z
N MET A 1 -8.77 16.07 8.13
CA MET A 1 -9.06 15.40 6.84
C MET A 1 -9.78 16.29 5.85
N LEU A 2 -10.97 16.83 6.16
CA LEU A 2 -11.69 17.71 5.21
C LEU A 2 -10.87 18.93 4.74
N THR A 3 -10.13 19.56 5.65
CA THR A 3 -9.25 20.70 5.28
C THR A 3 -8.20 20.32 4.23
N LEU A 4 -7.57 19.15 4.34
CA LEU A 4 -6.56 18.68 3.39
C LEU A 4 -7.15 18.48 1.99
N ILE A 5 -8.35 17.91 1.91
CA ILE A 5 -9.06 17.70 0.63
C ILE A 5 -9.42 19.04 0.01
N LEU A 6 -9.92 19.99 0.81
CA LEU A 6 -10.23 21.34 0.34
C LEU A 6 -8.98 22.07 -0.14
N ASP A 7 -7.86 21.93 0.56
CA ASP A 7 -6.58 22.54 0.16
C ASP A 7 -6.07 21.94 -1.16
N TYR A 8 -6.18 20.62 -1.33
CA TYR A 8 -5.85 19.93 -2.58
C TYR A 8 -6.74 20.40 -3.74
N CYS A 9 -8.07 20.40 -3.55
CA CYS A 9 -9.01 20.84 -4.58
C CYS A 9 -8.79 22.30 -4.97
N ARG A 10 -8.41 23.18 -4.01
CA ARG A 10 -8.10 24.58 -4.30
C ARG A 10 -6.84 24.74 -5.13
N PHE A 11 -5.81 23.92 -4.89
CA PHE A 11 -4.60 23.91 -5.68
C PHE A 11 -4.87 23.38 -7.11
N ASP A 12 -5.61 22.27 -7.22
CA ASP A 12 -5.94 21.65 -8.50
C ASP A 12 -6.85 22.53 -9.39
N HIS A 13 -7.75 23.31 -8.79
CA HIS A 13 -8.60 24.25 -9.54
C HIS A 13 -7.84 25.43 -10.16
N VAL A 14 -6.65 25.76 -9.65
CA VAL A 14 -5.87 26.88 -10.17
C VAL A 14 -5.16 26.43 -11.45
N GLN A 15 -5.65 26.93 -12.59
CA GLN A 15 -5.03 26.65 -13.88
C GLN A 15 -3.67 27.36 -14.00
N GLY A 16 -2.70 26.71 -14.65
CA GLY A 16 -1.42 27.32 -15.02
C GLY A 16 -0.19 26.86 -14.24
N HIS A 17 -0.31 25.84 -13.40
CA HIS A 17 0.84 25.22 -12.74
C HIS A 17 1.75 24.51 -13.75
N SER A 18 3.07 24.69 -13.59
CA SER A 18 4.05 23.87 -14.29
C SER A 18 4.05 22.45 -13.74
N ASN A 19 4.34 21.44 -14.56
CA ASN A 19 4.52 20.05 -14.11
C ASN A 19 5.50 19.92 -12.94
N LYS A 20 6.52 20.80 -12.86
CA LYS A 20 7.48 20.81 -11.73
C LYS A 20 6.86 21.31 -10.44
N GLU A 21 6.01 22.33 -10.52
CA GLU A 21 5.32 22.92 -9.35
C GLU A 21 4.29 21.94 -8.81
N GLN A 22 3.51 21.32 -9.70
CA GLN A 22 2.53 20.30 -9.33
C GLN A 22 3.19 19.12 -8.63
N LYS A 23 4.26 18.56 -9.22
CA LYS A 23 5.01 17.48 -8.57
C LYS A 23 5.58 17.88 -7.20
N SER A 24 6.14 19.08 -7.07
CA SER A 24 6.67 19.54 -5.78
C SER A 24 5.58 19.75 -4.73
N TYR A 25 4.37 20.14 -5.14
CA TYR A 25 3.23 20.24 -4.24
C TYR A 25 2.77 18.85 -3.81
N ASP A 26 2.58 17.95 -4.76
CA ASP A 26 2.15 16.57 -4.54
C ASP A 26 3.10 15.84 -3.57
N ASP A 27 4.42 15.92 -3.78
CA ASP A 27 5.43 15.30 -2.91
C ASP A 27 5.35 15.83 -1.47
N LYS A 28 5.02 17.12 -1.27
CA LYS A 28 4.81 17.69 0.07
C LYS A 28 3.46 17.31 0.67
N PHE A 29 2.44 17.22 -0.17
CA PHE A 29 1.07 16.93 0.23
C PHE A 29 0.93 15.50 0.77
N VAL A 30 1.62 14.53 0.14
CA VAL A 30 1.64 13.12 0.59
C VAL A 30 2.62 12.85 1.72
N TRP A 31 3.36 13.87 2.20
CA TRP A 31 4.26 13.73 3.34
C TRP A 31 3.49 13.79 4.68
N ILE A 32 2.61 12.81 4.87
CA ILE A 32 1.79 12.60 6.06
C ILE A 32 1.93 11.15 6.52
N ASP A 33 1.47 10.85 7.75
CA ASP A 33 1.53 9.50 8.30
C ASP A 33 0.74 8.49 7.45
N ALA A 34 1.22 7.24 7.39
CA ALA A 34 0.63 6.18 6.58
C ALA A 34 -0.86 5.95 6.88
N THR A 35 -1.25 5.99 8.17
CA THR A 35 -2.65 5.88 8.60
C THR A 35 -3.52 6.99 8.00
N ARG A 36 -3.05 8.24 8.04
CA ARG A 36 -3.78 9.37 7.44
C ARG A 36 -3.82 9.27 5.93
N LEU A 37 -2.79 8.74 5.29
CA LEU A 37 -2.75 8.53 3.85
C LEU A 37 -3.79 7.48 3.42
N CYS A 38 -3.96 6.39 4.18
CA CYS A 38 -5.01 5.39 3.96
C CYS A 38 -6.42 5.95 4.14
N GLU A 39 -6.63 6.78 5.17
CA GLU A 39 -7.89 7.50 5.37
C GLU A 39 -8.16 8.45 4.19
N LEU A 40 -7.14 9.19 3.74
CA LEU A 40 -7.26 10.12 2.61
C LEU A 40 -7.62 9.41 1.32
N MET A 41 -6.95 8.29 1.02
CA MET A 41 -7.26 7.42 -0.12
C MET A 41 -8.72 6.95 -0.07
N SER A 42 -9.19 6.52 1.11
CA SER A 42 -10.56 6.04 1.29
C SER A 42 -11.59 7.14 1.04
N VAL A 43 -11.34 8.36 1.54
CA VAL A 43 -12.23 9.50 1.30
C VAL A 43 -12.16 9.96 -0.16
N ALA A 44 -10.98 10.01 -0.77
CA ALA A 44 -10.80 10.36 -2.18
C ALA A 44 -11.59 9.41 -3.09
N LYS A 45 -11.55 8.10 -2.80
CA LYS A 45 -12.37 7.08 -3.46
C LYS A 45 -13.87 7.34 -3.30
N TYR A 46 -14.32 7.66 -2.09
CA TYR A 46 -15.74 7.94 -1.84
C TYR A 46 -16.23 9.20 -2.57
N LEU A 47 -15.40 10.23 -2.63
CA LEU A 47 -15.70 11.50 -3.31
C LEU A 47 -15.43 11.47 -4.83
N GLN A 48 -14.95 10.34 -5.36
CA GLN A 48 -14.60 10.16 -6.79
C GLN A 48 -13.57 11.20 -7.29
N LEU A 49 -12.60 11.55 -6.43
CA LEU A 49 -11.50 12.43 -6.77
C LEU A 49 -10.34 11.61 -7.33
N GLU A 50 -10.44 11.21 -8.61
CA GLU A 50 -9.45 10.35 -9.29
C GLU A 50 -8.00 10.85 -9.14
N PRO A 51 -7.67 12.15 -9.35
CA PRO A 51 -6.28 12.61 -9.24
C PRO A 51 -5.71 12.46 -7.83
N LEU A 52 -6.54 12.72 -6.82
CA LEU A 52 -6.17 12.57 -5.41
C LEU A 52 -6.04 11.09 -5.03
N TYR A 53 -6.97 10.25 -5.50
CA TYR A 53 -6.95 8.81 -5.27
C TYR A 53 -5.67 8.20 -5.86
N ASP A 54 -5.36 8.49 -7.12
CA ASP A 54 -4.15 8.02 -7.78
C ASP A 54 -2.88 8.49 -7.07
N LEU A 55 -2.82 9.77 -6.68
CA LEU A 55 -1.69 10.32 -5.93
C LEU A 55 -1.46 9.56 -4.61
N THR A 56 -2.52 9.31 -3.85
CA THR A 56 -2.44 8.56 -2.59
C THR A 56 -2.04 7.10 -2.81
N CYS A 57 -2.57 6.44 -3.85
CA CYS A 57 -2.19 5.07 -4.23
C CYS A 57 -0.70 4.97 -4.56
N HIS A 58 -0.17 5.89 -5.36
CA HIS A 58 1.26 5.92 -5.69
C HIS A 58 2.14 6.17 -4.46
N ALA A 59 1.72 7.05 -3.55
CA ALA A 59 2.45 7.31 -2.32
C ALA A 59 2.48 6.08 -1.40
N ILE A 60 1.36 5.38 -1.23
CA ILE A 60 1.28 4.11 -0.49
C ILE A 60 2.16 3.04 -1.14
N ALA A 61 2.11 2.90 -2.46
CA ALA A 61 2.95 1.95 -3.20
C ALA A 61 4.44 2.20 -2.95
N ARG A 62 4.89 3.48 -2.95
CA ARG A 62 6.27 3.87 -2.63
C ARG A 62 6.67 3.55 -1.18
N ILE A 63 5.73 3.57 -0.24
CA ILE A 63 6.00 3.20 1.16
C ILE A 63 6.20 1.69 1.29
N ILE A 64 5.40 0.90 0.56
CA ILE A 64 5.44 -0.58 0.59
C ILE A 64 6.63 -1.12 -0.19
N GLU A 65 7.02 -0.44 -1.27
CA GLU A 65 8.10 -0.89 -2.14
C GLU A 65 9.43 -1.07 -1.39
N GLY A 66 9.94 -2.30 -1.39
CA GLY A 66 11.21 -2.64 -0.75
C GLY A 66 11.17 -2.78 0.78
N ARG A 67 9.99 -2.74 1.41
CA ARG A 67 9.82 -3.04 2.84
C ARG A 67 9.52 -4.53 3.08
N SER A 68 9.93 -5.04 4.24
CA SER A 68 9.53 -6.38 4.69
C SER A 68 8.08 -6.39 5.18
N SER A 69 7.48 -7.58 5.31
CA SER A 69 6.12 -7.71 5.84
C SER A 69 6.02 -7.13 7.26
N GLU A 70 7.01 -7.40 8.11
CA GLU A 70 7.07 -6.92 9.49
C GLU A 70 7.11 -5.38 9.54
N GLU A 71 7.93 -4.76 8.71
CA GLU A 71 8.00 -3.29 8.61
C GLU A 71 6.67 -2.69 8.12
N ILE A 72 5.97 -3.36 7.21
CA ILE A 72 4.65 -2.93 6.74
C ILE A 72 3.63 -3.03 7.88
N HIS A 73 3.65 -4.11 8.66
CA HIS A 73 2.78 -4.23 9.84
C HIS A 73 2.99 -3.08 10.82
N ASP A 74 4.25 -2.72 11.09
CA ASP A 74 4.60 -1.61 11.98
C ASP A 74 4.15 -0.25 11.41
N ILE A 75 4.45 0.04 10.13
CA ILE A 75 4.12 1.32 9.49
C ILE A 75 2.61 1.55 9.45
N PHE A 76 1.84 0.52 9.08
CA PHE A 76 0.39 0.63 8.95
C PHE A 76 -0.37 0.28 10.24
N HIS A 77 0.35 -0.03 11.32
CA HIS A 77 -0.22 -0.46 12.61
C HIS A 77 -1.19 -1.65 12.43
N LEU A 78 -0.84 -2.58 11.55
CA LEU A 78 -1.64 -3.77 11.26
C LEU A 78 -1.27 -4.88 12.24
N PRO A 79 -2.23 -5.52 12.91
CA PRO A 79 -1.94 -6.64 13.78
C PRO A 79 -1.38 -7.84 12.97
N ASP A 80 -0.41 -8.57 13.54
CA ASP A 80 0.06 -9.84 12.97
C ASP A 80 -0.96 -10.93 13.32
N ASP A 81 -2.05 -10.94 12.56
CA ASP A 81 -3.19 -11.83 12.78
C ASP A 81 -2.97 -13.24 12.21
N LEU A 82 -1.85 -13.49 11.52
CA LEU A 82 -1.61 -14.75 10.82
C LEU A 82 -0.84 -15.73 11.72
N MET A 83 -1.44 -16.89 11.95
CA MET A 83 -0.75 -18.03 12.55
C MET A 83 0.35 -18.54 11.61
N GLU A 84 1.43 -19.10 12.16
CA GLU A 84 2.55 -19.67 11.36
C GLU A 84 2.08 -20.72 10.32
N GLU A 85 0.97 -21.41 10.58
CA GLU A 85 0.38 -22.37 9.63
C GLU A 85 -0.38 -21.67 8.49
N GLU A 86 -1.05 -20.55 8.77
CA GLU A 86 -1.74 -19.70 7.78
C GLU A 86 -0.74 -19.00 6.86
N LYS A 87 0.40 -18.54 7.41
CA LYS A 87 1.52 -17.97 6.62
C LYS A 87 2.11 -18.98 5.60
N LEU A 88 1.85 -20.27 5.77
CA LEU A 88 2.33 -21.36 4.91
C LEU A 88 1.25 -21.97 4.01
N GLU A 89 0.09 -21.33 3.92
CA GLU A 89 -0.94 -21.70 2.97
C GLU A 89 -0.45 -21.58 1.52
N GLN A 90 -0.96 -22.46 0.67
CA GLN A 90 -0.57 -22.43 -0.74
C GLN A 90 -1.26 -21.28 -1.44
N MET A 91 -0.47 -20.43 -2.07
CA MET A 91 -0.96 -19.39 -2.95
C MET A 91 -1.47 -20.00 -4.26
N LEU A 92 -2.61 -19.51 -4.76
CA LEU A 92 -3.14 -19.90 -6.06
C LEU A 92 -2.30 -19.25 -7.18
N ASN A 93 -1.75 -20.07 -8.08
CA ASN A 93 -0.93 -19.56 -9.19
C ASN A 93 -1.79 -19.14 -10.39
N ILE A 94 -2.51 -18.03 -10.25
CA ILE A 94 -3.43 -17.51 -11.28
C ILE A 94 -2.65 -17.01 -12.52
N THR A 95 -1.44 -16.48 -12.33
CA THR A 95 -0.62 -15.85 -13.37
C THR A 95 0.42 -16.78 -14.01
N CYS A 96 0.43 -18.07 -13.66
CA CYS A 96 1.47 -19.02 -14.04
C CYS A 96 2.91 -18.60 -13.65
N ASP A 97 3.07 -17.76 -12.63
CA ASP A 97 4.37 -17.31 -12.14
C ASP A 97 5.19 -18.49 -11.56
N PRO A 98 6.40 -18.77 -12.06
CA PRO A 98 7.26 -19.83 -11.53
C PRO A 98 7.62 -19.64 -10.06
N SER A 99 7.70 -18.40 -9.59
CA SER A 99 8.04 -18.03 -8.22
C SER A 99 7.00 -18.55 -7.23
N ILE A 100 5.71 -18.48 -7.60
CA ILE A 100 4.60 -19.00 -6.77
C ILE A 100 4.72 -20.53 -6.62
N ARG A 101 5.09 -21.24 -7.69
CA ARG A 101 5.32 -22.71 -7.64
C ARG A 101 6.47 -23.06 -6.71
N LEU A 102 7.59 -22.34 -6.82
CA LEU A 102 8.75 -22.57 -5.98
C LEU A 102 8.43 -22.30 -4.51
N MET A 103 7.74 -21.19 -4.23
CA MET A 103 7.32 -20.80 -2.89
C MET A 103 6.41 -21.85 -2.25
N ASN A 104 5.37 -22.30 -2.97
CA ASN A 104 4.48 -23.36 -2.51
C ASN A 104 5.23 -24.68 -2.20
N CYS A 105 6.30 -24.98 -2.93
CA CYS A 105 7.16 -26.13 -2.67
C CYS A 105 7.98 -25.95 -1.37
N LEU A 106 8.56 -24.76 -1.16
CA LEU A 106 9.28 -24.42 0.07
C LEU A 106 8.35 -24.47 1.28
N TYR A 107 7.15 -23.90 1.19
CA TYR A 107 6.15 -23.93 2.26
C TYR A 107 5.68 -25.35 2.58
N ALA A 108 5.51 -26.21 1.56
CA ALA A 108 5.22 -27.63 1.77
C ALA A 108 6.35 -28.35 2.52
N LYS A 109 7.62 -28.02 2.27
CA LYS A 109 8.77 -28.57 3.02
C LYS A 109 8.77 -28.07 4.47
N LYS A 110 8.55 -26.77 4.71
CA LYS A 110 8.52 -26.17 6.05
C LYS A 110 7.39 -26.74 6.91
N ARG A 111 6.17 -26.91 6.36
CA ARG A 111 5.05 -27.59 7.05
C ARG A 111 5.38 -29.02 7.48
N LYS A 112 6.13 -29.77 6.66
CA LYS A 112 6.58 -31.14 7.00
C LYS A 112 7.63 -31.15 8.12
N GLN A 113 8.41 -30.09 8.29
CA GLN A 113 9.39 -29.97 9.38
C GLN A 113 8.69 -29.64 10.70
N LEU A 114 7.73 -28.71 10.67
CA LEU A 114 6.93 -28.34 11.84
C LEU A 114 6.12 -29.51 12.41
N LYS A 115 5.55 -30.35 11.55
CA LYS A 115 4.81 -31.57 11.97
C LYS A 115 5.67 -32.69 12.55
N LYS A 116 7.00 -32.56 12.50
CA LYS A 116 7.96 -33.55 13.03
C LYS A 116 8.59 -33.12 14.36
N MET A 117 8.33 -31.89 14.80
CA MET A 117 8.66 -31.38 16.14
C MET A 117 7.51 -31.69 17.09
#